data_AF-A0A7G8ENQ0-F1
#
_entry.id   AF-A0A7G8ENQ0-F1
#
_cell.length_a   1.000
_cell.length_b   1.000
_cell.length_c   1.000
_cell.angle_alpha   90.00
_cell.angle_beta   90.00
_cell.angle_gamma   90.00
#
_symmetry.space_group_name_H-M   'P 1'
#
loop_
_entity.id
_entity.type
_entity.pdbx_description
1 polymer ?
#
loop_
_entity_poly.entity_id
_entity_poly.type
_entity_poly.pdbx_seq_one_letter_code
_entity_poly.pdbx_strand_id
1 'polypeptide(L)'
;MAALTAPAAPLSPSLPQAAGPSCTLQRSGSLWQLGIESQELTTAIAQLAERLETDEPDERQQILGELETALLADEGNKAAIAAKADATCWVIEHLRGQAAYRQQQAKRLTALAAGDNSRADALEHSLVLVLTRLQPKATRFSFPNHELTSRKSQAVEIDDEEALDPQWLAVTTTSKPDKAAIKEALKAGRHIEGAHLLSRRSWRIH
;
A
#
# COMPACT_ATOMS: atom_id res chain seq x y z
N MET A 1 30.91 34.79 -80.31
CA MET A 1 29.53 35.21 -80.62
C MET A 1 28.69 33.96 -80.89
N ALA A 2 27.87 33.57 -79.92
CA ALA A 2 26.73 32.66 -80.07
C ALA A 2 25.95 32.72 -78.76
N ALA A 3 24.80 33.39 -78.73
CA ALA A 3 23.87 33.37 -77.61
C ALA A 3 22.49 33.02 -78.18
N LEU A 4 21.96 31.91 -77.68
CA LEU A 4 20.79 31.21 -78.17
C LEU A 4 19.48 31.83 -77.66
N THR A 5 18.50 31.74 -78.54
CA THR A 5 17.09 32.14 -78.50
C THR A 5 16.26 31.58 -77.34
N ALA A 6 15.38 32.43 -76.78
CA ALA A 6 14.17 32.03 -76.06
C ALA A 6 13.01 31.77 -77.06
N PRO A 7 12.01 30.94 -76.72
CA PRO A 7 10.72 31.54 -76.31
C PRO A 7 9.89 30.74 -75.28
N ALA A 8 8.81 31.41 -74.86
CA ALA A 8 7.83 31.12 -73.81
C ALA A 8 7.17 29.72 -73.82
N ALA A 9 6.82 29.24 -72.61
CA ALA A 9 5.98 28.06 -72.36
C ALA A 9 4.63 28.46 -71.69
N PRO A 10 3.54 27.72 -71.94
CA PRO A 10 2.16 28.15 -71.68
C PRO A 10 1.64 27.82 -70.27
N LEU A 11 0.56 28.50 -69.89
CA LEU A 11 -0.19 28.37 -68.63
C LEU A 11 -0.77 26.96 -68.43
N SER A 12 -0.54 26.38 -67.25
CA SER A 12 -1.08 25.08 -66.83
C SER A 12 -2.54 25.19 -66.32
N PRO A 13 -3.40 24.19 -66.58
CA PRO A 13 -4.80 24.17 -66.13
C PRO A 13 -4.93 23.82 -64.63
N SER A 14 -5.94 24.39 -63.99
CA SER A 14 -6.29 24.18 -62.58
C SER A 14 -6.80 22.75 -62.30
N LEU A 15 -6.32 22.15 -61.21
CA LEU A 15 -6.78 20.86 -60.68
C LEU A 15 -8.11 21.00 -59.92
N PRO A 16 -8.99 19.99 -59.95
CA PRO A 16 -10.31 20.04 -59.32
C PRO A 16 -10.23 19.94 -57.79
N GLN A 17 -11.02 20.76 -57.12
CA GLN A 17 -11.14 20.81 -55.66
C GLN A 17 -11.95 19.59 -55.18
N ALA A 18 -11.27 18.57 -54.66
CA ALA A 18 -11.93 17.45 -54.01
C ALA A 18 -12.42 17.89 -52.63
N ALA A 19 -13.74 18.02 -52.46
CA ALA A 19 -14.38 18.15 -51.16
C ALA A 19 -14.17 16.84 -50.39
N GLY A 20 -13.22 16.82 -49.44
CA GLY A 20 -13.09 15.75 -48.48
C GLY A 20 -14.33 15.68 -47.57
N PRO A 21 -14.64 14.51 -46.98
CA PRO A 21 -15.79 14.38 -46.09
C PRO A 21 -15.62 15.36 -44.94
N SER A 22 -16.61 16.24 -44.75
CA SER A 22 -16.70 17.14 -43.61
C SER A 22 -16.81 16.29 -42.34
N CYS A 23 -15.68 15.96 -41.73
CA CYS A 23 -15.62 15.47 -40.37
C CYS A 23 -16.08 16.60 -39.46
N THR A 24 -17.38 16.69 -39.22
CA THR A 24 -17.94 17.43 -38.08
C THR A 24 -17.62 16.64 -36.82
N LEU A 25 -16.35 16.63 -36.43
CA LEU A 25 -15.99 16.39 -35.04
C LEU A 25 -16.57 17.58 -34.27
N GLN A 26 -17.74 17.38 -33.67
CA GLN A 26 -18.24 18.24 -32.61
C GLN A 26 -17.20 18.12 -31.48
N ARG A 27 -16.22 19.03 -31.52
CA ARG A 27 -14.95 18.90 -30.80
C ARG A 27 -15.17 19.35 -29.36
N SER A 28 -15.60 18.43 -28.52
CA SER A 28 -15.26 18.44 -27.10
C SER A 28 -13.73 18.50 -26.98
N GLY A 29 -13.19 19.66 -26.58
CA GLY A 29 -11.78 19.92 -26.22
C GLY A 29 -10.72 19.62 -27.29
N SER A 30 -9.58 20.31 -27.22
CA SER A 30 -8.37 19.76 -27.89
C SER A 30 -7.84 18.56 -27.08
N LEU A 31 -7.11 17.62 -27.69
CA LEU A 31 -6.47 16.51 -26.93
C LEU A 31 -5.58 17.04 -25.79
N TRP A 32 -4.93 18.18 -26.02
CA TRP A 32 -4.17 18.90 -25.00
C TRP A 32 -5.05 19.34 -23.82
N GLN A 33 -6.24 19.86 -24.11
CA GLN A 33 -7.17 20.29 -23.08
C GLN A 33 -7.67 19.13 -22.23
N LEU A 34 -8.00 17.98 -22.85
CA LEU A 34 -8.37 16.77 -22.11
C LEU A 34 -7.23 16.26 -21.21
N GLY A 35 -5.97 16.36 -21.69
CA GLY A 35 -4.80 16.04 -20.89
C GLY A 35 -4.64 16.94 -19.67
N ILE A 36 -4.85 18.25 -19.85
CA ILE A 36 -4.84 19.23 -18.75
C ILE A 36 -5.95 18.92 -17.75
N GLU A 37 -7.19 18.74 -18.21
CA GLU A 37 -8.34 18.43 -17.36
C GLU A 37 -8.12 17.14 -16.54
N SER A 38 -7.56 16.09 -17.14
CA SER A 38 -7.21 14.85 -16.44
C SER A 38 -6.12 15.06 -15.38
N GLN A 39 -5.09 15.84 -15.70
CA GLN A 39 -4.01 16.15 -14.76
C GLN A 39 -4.51 17.02 -13.60
N GLU A 40 -5.38 17.99 -13.86
CA GLU A 40 -5.99 18.85 -12.84
C GLU A 40 -6.82 18.03 -11.86
N LEU A 41 -7.67 17.13 -12.36
CA LEU A 41 -8.44 16.21 -11.51
C LEU A 41 -7.52 15.35 -10.64
N THR A 42 -6.51 14.73 -11.25
CA THR A 42 -5.55 13.89 -10.51
C THR A 42 -4.82 14.68 -9.43
N THR A 43 -4.42 15.91 -9.73
CA THR A 43 -3.73 16.80 -8.78
C THR A 43 -4.65 17.22 -7.64
N ALA A 44 -5.90 17.56 -7.95
CA ALA A 44 -6.90 17.92 -6.94
C ALA A 44 -7.18 16.76 -5.98
N ILE A 45 -7.30 15.53 -6.49
CA ILE A 45 -7.47 14.34 -5.64
C ILE A 45 -6.20 14.05 -4.82
N ALA A 46 -5.01 14.24 -5.38
CA ALA A 46 -3.75 14.08 -4.63
C ALA A 46 -3.64 15.07 -3.47
N GLN A 47 -3.99 16.35 -3.68
CA GLN A 47 -4.03 17.34 -2.59
C GLN A 47 -5.06 17.01 -1.52
N LEU A 48 -6.21 16.48 -1.91
CA LEU A 48 -7.21 15.97 -0.97
C LEU A 48 -6.65 14.80 -0.16
N ALA A 49 -5.95 13.87 -0.81
CA ALA A 49 -5.31 12.74 -0.16
C ALA A 49 -4.23 13.17 0.85
N GLU A 50 -3.44 14.20 0.55
CA GLU A 50 -2.48 14.79 1.49
C GLU A 50 -3.19 15.37 2.72
N ARG A 51 -4.32 16.09 2.53
CA ARG A 51 -5.12 16.62 3.65
C ARG A 51 -5.67 15.52 4.56
N LEU A 52 -5.95 14.32 4.03
CA LEU A 52 -6.42 13.17 4.83
C LEU A 52 -5.39 12.64 5.84
N GLU A 53 -4.12 13.05 5.73
CA GLU A 53 -3.06 12.71 6.68
C GLU A 53 -3.21 13.40 8.04
N THR A 54 -4.18 14.33 8.22
CA THR A 54 -4.50 14.93 9.52
C THR A 54 -4.73 13.88 10.62
N ASP A 55 -4.27 14.17 11.83
CA ASP A 55 -4.49 13.34 13.02
C ASP A 55 -5.90 13.51 13.62
N GLU A 56 -6.61 14.58 13.24
CA GLU A 56 -7.95 14.88 13.76
C GLU A 56 -9.04 14.07 13.03
N PRO A 57 -9.81 13.23 13.73
CA PRO A 57 -10.80 12.36 13.09
C PRO A 57 -11.96 13.14 12.47
N ASP A 58 -12.36 14.26 13.08
CA ASP A 58 -13.46 15.10 12.62
C ASP A 58 -13.07 15.85 11.34
N GLU A 59 -11.85 16.40 11.28
CA GLU A 59 -11.31 17.03 10.06
C GLU A 59 -11.21 16.01 8.92
N ARG A 60 -10.74 14.79 9.20
CA ARG A 60 -10.69 13.72 8.20
C ARG A 60 -12.08 13.40 7.62
N GLN A 61 -13.11 13.35 8.47
CA GLN A 61 -14.49 13.13 8.02
C GLN A 61 -15.00 14.28 7.16
N GLN A 62 -14.68 15.53 7.52
CA GLN A 62 -15.04 16.71 6.72
C GLN A 62 -14.41 16.65 5.32
N ILE A 63 -13.13 16.33 5.22
CA ILE A 63 -12.41 16.20 3.94
C ILE A 63 -13.03 15.10 3.06
N LEU A 64 -13.39 13.95 3.64
CA LEU A 64 -14.10 12.89 2.89
C LEU A 64 -15.49 13.36 2.45
N GLY A 65 -16.22 14.07 3.31
CA GLY A 65 -17.50 14.68 2.97
C GLY A 65 -17.41 15.68 1.82
N GLU A 66 -16.32 16.44 1.70
CA GLU A 66 -16.06 17.32 0.56
C GLU A 66 -15.94 16.52 -0.75
N LEU A 67 -15.21 15.40 -0.74
CA LEU A 67 -15.07 14.51 -1.91
C LEU A 67 -16.42 13.90 -2.30
N GLU A 68 -17.17 13.39 -1.31
CA GLU A 68 -18.51 12.82 -1.52
C GLU A 68 -19.45 13.86 -2.12
N THR A 69 -19.46 15.08 -1.56
CA THR A 69 -20.26 16.20 -2.07
C THR A 69 -19.87 16.55 -3.51
N ALA A 70 -18.56 16.58 -3.82
CA ALA A 70 -18.06 16.88 -5.16
C ALA A 70 -18.40 15.80 -6.21
N LEU A 71 -18.53 14.54 -5.79
CA LEU A 71 -18.97 13.44 -6.67
C LEU A 71 -20.50 13.46 -6.87
N LEU A 72 -21.26 13.72 -5.80
CA LEU A 72 -22.71 13.84 -5.85
C LEU A 72 -23.17 15.08 -6.64
N ALA A 73 -22.38 16.17 -6.65
CA ALA A 73 -22.70 17.36 -7.43
C ALA A 73 -22.78 17.10 -8.95
N ASP A 74 -22.10 16.07 -9.45
CA ASP A 74 -22.16 15.65 -10.86
C ASP A 74 -23.23 14.57 -11.12
N GLU A 75 -24.16 14.35 -10.19
CA GLU A 75 -25.26 13.40 -10.37
C GLU A 75 -26.07 13.75 -11.63
N GLY A 76 -26.00 12.86 -12.63
CA GLY A 76 -26.60 13.07 -13.96
C GLY A 76 -25.58 13.31 -15.09
N ASN A 77 -24.33 13.69 -14.76
CA ASN A 77 -23.23 13.79 -15.71
C ASN A 77 -22.29 12.58 -15.61
N LYS A 78 -22.64 11.49 -16.32
CA LYS A 78 -21.87 10.24 -16.31
C LYS A 78 -20.40 10.40 -16.69
N ALA A 79 -20.09 11.31 -17.61
CA ALA A 79 -18.71 11.53 -18.07
C ALA A 79 -17.86 12.20 -16.99
N ALA A 80 -18.39 13.21 -16.30
CA ALA A 80 -17.70 13.88 -15.20
C ALA A 80 -17.47 12.96 -14.00
N ILE A 81 -18.50 12.17 -13.62
CA ILE A 81 -18.37 11.17 -12.55
C ILE A 81 -17.28 10.15 -12.92
N ALA A 82 -17.28 9.64 -14.15
CA ALA A 82 -16.28 8.67 -14.59
C ALA A 82 -14.86 9.24 -14.52
N ALA A 83 -14.65 10.50 -14.96
CA ALA A 83 -13.34 11.14 -14.91
C ALA A 83 -12.84 11.35 -13.48
N LYS A 84 -13.69 11.83 -12.56
CA LYS A 84 -13.33 11.98 -11.14
C LYS A 84 -13.07 10.63 -10.47
N ALA A 85 -13.88 9.61 -10.76
CA ALA A 85 -13.70 8.27 -10.22
C ALA A 85 -12.41 7.62 -10.71
N ASP A 86 -12.07 7.80 -11.99
CA ASP A 86 -10.83 7.29 -12.60
C ASP A 86 -9.59 7.96 -11.98
N ALA A 87 -9.60 9.30 -11.88
CA ALA A 87 -8.55 10.05 -11.18
C ALA A 87 -8.39 9.58 -9.72
N THR A 88 -9.52 9.30 -9.04
CA THR A 88 -9.50 8.77 -7.67
C THR A 88 -8.88 7.37 -7.60
N CYS A 89 -9.24 6.48 -8.51
CA CYS A 89 -8.67 5.13 -8.59
C CYS A 89 -7.15 5.19 -8.83
N TRP A 90 -6.71 6.04 -9.75
CA TRP A 90 -5.29 6.25 -10.04
C TRP A 90 -4.50 6.69 -8.80
N VAL A 91 -5.00 7.67 -8.04
CA VAL A 91 -4.34 8.14 -6.81
C VAL A 91 -4.29 7.02 -5.75
N ILE A 92 -5.37 6.25 -5.61
CA ILE A 92 -5.42 5.09 -4.70
C ILE A 92 -4.36 4.05 -5.06
N GLU A 93 -4.26 3.68 -6.33
CA GLU A 93 -3.25 2.72 -6.82
C GLU A 93 -1.83 3.24 -6.62
N HIS A 94 -1.60 4.52 -6.93
CA HIS A 94 -0.31 5.16 -6.74
C HIS A 94 0.13 5.09 -5.27
N LEU A 95 -0.75 5.47 -4.33
CA LEU A 95 -0.48 5.42 -2.89
C LEU A 95 -0.23 3.99 -2.40
N ARG A 96 -1.03 3.02 -2.87
CA ARG A 96 -0.83 1.58 -2.55
C ARG A 96 0.51 1.06 -3.07
N GLY A 97 0.91 1.47 -4.28
CA GLY A 97 2.22 1.15 -4.85
C GLY A 97 3.37 1.70 -4.02
N GLN A 98 3.29 2.98 -3.61
CA GLN A 98 4.30 3.56 -2.73
C GLN A 98 4.35 2.85 -1.37
N ALA A 99 3.20 2.53 -0.77
CA ALA A 99 3.13 1.81 0.49
C ALA A 99 3.77 0.41 0.39
N ALA A 100 3.48 -0.34 -0.67
CA ALA A 100 4.07 -1.65 -0.92
C ALA A 100 5.60 -1.56 -1.06
N TYR A 101 6.10 -0.56 -1.80
CA TYR A 101 7.54 -0.31 -1.92
C TYR A 101 8.18 -0.02 -0.54
N ARG A 102 7.59 0.87 0.25
CA ARG A 102 8.08 1.20 1.61
C ARG A 102 8.08 -0.01 2.53
N GLN A 103 7.05 -0.86 2.47
CA GLN A 103 6.99 -2.11 3.24
C GLN A 103 8.09 -3.09 2.84
N GLN A 104 8.40 -3.21 1.54
CA GLN A 104 9.50 -4.06 1.08
C GLN A 104 10.85 -3.55 1.60
N GLN A 105 11.08 -2.24 1.55
CA GLN A 105 12.30 -1.63 2.10
C GLN A 105 12.40 -1.83 3.62
N ALA A 106 11.31 -1.62 4.36
CA ALA A 106 11.27 -1.85 5.80
C ALA A 106 11.66 -3.30 6.15
N LYS A 107 11.06 -4.30 5.47
CA LYS A 107 11.40 -5.71 5.65
C LYS A 107 12.89 -5.98 5.39
N ARG A 108 13.47 -5.37 4.35
CA ARG A 108 14.91 -5.50 4.05
C ARG A 108 15.77 -4.95 5.17
N LEU A 109 15.45 -3.76 5.68
CA LEU A 109 16.21 -3.12 6.75
C LEU A 109 16.09 -3.90 8.06
N THR A 110 14.91 -4.42 8.40
CA THR A 110 14.73 -5.31 9.55
C THR A 110 15.56 -6.58 9.43
N ALA A 111 15.62 -7.20 8.24
CA ALA A 111 16.43 -8.38 8.01
C ALA A 111 17.94 -8.08 8.14
N LEU A 112 18.40 -6.93 7.66
CA LEU A 112 19.80 -6.49 7.83
C LEU A 112 20.13 -6.28 9.30
N ALA A 113 19.28 -5.55 10.04
CA ALA A 113 19.46 -5.34 11.48
C ALA A 113 19.48 -6.66 12.28
N ALA A 114 18.61 -7.61 11.93
CA ALA A 114 18.62 -8.94 12.54
C ALA A 114 19.93 -9.71 12.25
N GLY A 115 20.47 -9.57 11.03
CA GLY A 115 21.77 -10.14 10.67
C GLY A 115 22.93 -9.50 11.42
N ASP A 116 22.89 -8.19 11.65
CA ASP A 116 23.88 -7.47 12.47
C ASP A 116 23.85 -7.94 13.93
N ASN A 117 22.66 -8.02 14.52
CA ASN A 117 22.47 -8.53 15.88
C ASN A 117 22.97 -9.97 16.00
N SER A 118 22.61 -10.85 15.07
CA SER A 118 23.05 -12.25 15.10
C SER A 118 24.56 -12.40 15.03
N ARG A 119 25.23 -11.55 14.23
CA ARG A 119 26.71 -11.52 14.16
C ARG A 119 27.33 -10.99 15.44
N ALA A 120 26.74 -9.95 16.03
CA ALA A 120 27.17 -9.42 17.32
C ALA A 120 27.04 -10.46 18.43
N ASP A 121 25.89 -11.14 18.52
CA ASP A 121 25.62 -12.20 19.50
C ASP A 121 26.61 -13.37 19.37
N ALA A 122 26.94 -13.77 18.14
CA ALA A 122 27.93 -14.83 17.88
C ALA A 122 29.34 -14.42 18.36
N LEU A 123 29.73 -13.16 18.13
CA LEU A 123 31.01 -12.63 18.63
C LEU A 123 31.02 -12.51 20.15
N GLU A 124 29.93 -12.04 20.75
CA GLU A 124 29.76 -11.96 22.21
C GLU A 124 29.88 -13.36 22.83
N HIS A 125 29.14 -14.34 22.33
CA HIS A 125 29.18 -15.71 22.83
C HIS A 125 30.60 -16.29 22.76
N SER A 126 31.28 -16.12 21.63
CA SER A 126 32.66 -16.57 21.45
C SER A 126 33.62 -15.90 22.44
N LEU A 127 33.50 -14.58 22.62
CA LEU A 127 34.32 -13.80 23.56
C LEU A 127 34.08 -14.24 25.01
N VAL A 128 32.82 -14.34 25.44
CA VAL A 128 32.44 -14.81 26.77
C VAL A 128 32.98 -16.20 27.04
N LEU A 129 32.86 -17.12 26.06
CA LEU A 129 33.35 -18.49 26.17
C LEU A 129 34.87 -18.52 26.37
N VAL A 130 35.64 -17.72 25.64
CA VAL A 130 37.10 -17.66 25.83
C VAL A 130 37.45 -17.06 27.19
N LEU A 131 36.84 -15.93 27.56
CA LEU A 131 37.15 -15.23 28.82
C LEU A 131 36.81 -16.08 30.06
N THR A 132 35.68 -16.77 30.05
CA THR A 132 35.27 -17.66 31.14
C THR A 132 36.14 -18.91 31.24
N ARG A 133 36.66 -19.43 30.12
CA ARG A 133 37.67 -20.51 30.15
C ARG A 133 39.00 -20.05 30.76
N LEU A 134 39.43 -18.83 30.44
CA LEU A 134 40.67 -18.26 30.99
C LEU A 134 40.53 -17.86 32.46
N GLN A 135 39.35 -17.36 32.86
CA GLN A 135 39.09 -16.85 34.21
C GLN A 135 37.69 -17.30 34.71
N PRO A 136 37.55 -18.55 35.16
CA PRO A 136 36.23 -19.16 35.45
C PRO A 136 35.49 -18.56 36.65
N LYS A 137 36.19 -17.82 37.53
CA LYS A 137 35.59 -17.16 38.70
C LYS A 137 35.28 -15.67 38.48
N ALA A 138 35.68 -15.10 37.34
CA ALA A 138 35.48 -13.69 37.08
C ALA A 138 34.03 -13.41 36.68
N THR A 139 33.41 -12.45 37.37
CA THR A 139 32.03 -12.00 37.09
C THR A 139 31.99 -10.66 36.36
N ARG A 140 33.15 -10.06 36.12
CA ARG A 140 33.34 -8.76 35.47
C ARG A 140 34.68 -8.73 34.75
N PHE A 141 34.69 -8.23 33.52
CA PHE A 141 35.88 -7.96 32.72
C PHE A 141 35.86 -6.49 32.29
N SER A 142 36.91 -5.75 32.63
CA SER A 142 37.09 -4.35 32.23
C SER A 142 38.15 -4.27 31.14
N PHE A 143 37.82 -3.62 30.03
CA PHE A 143 38.72 -3.30 28.92
C PHE A 143 38.94 -1.78 28.86
N PRO A 144 39.90 -1.28 28.05
CA PRO A 144 40.17 0.16 27.96
C PRO A 144 38.94 1.02 27.62
N ASN A 145 38.04 0.52 26.77
CA ASN A 145 36.87 1.26 26.29
C ASN A 145 35.53 0.53 26.54
N HIS A 146 35.55 -0.67 27.08
CA HIS A 146 34.36 -1.53 27.21
C HIS A 146 34.36 -2.30 28.51
N GLU A 147 33.19 -2.74 28.93
CA GLU A 147 33.02 -3.55 30.11
C GLU A 147 32.04 -4.68 29.84
N LEU A 148 32.39 -5.87 30.32
CA LEU A 148 31.53 -7.05 30.28
C LEU A 148 31.21 -7.47 31.72
N THR A 149 29.93 -7.53 32.06
CA THR A 149 29.47 -7.97 33.38
C THR A 149 28.56 -9.17 33.24
N SER A 150 28.74 -10.15 34.11
CA SER A 150 27.79 -11.26 34.23
C SER A 150 26.64 -10.85 35.14
N ARG A 151 25.43 -11.29 34.82
CA ARG A 151 24.29 -11.27 35.76
C ARG A 151 23.87 -12.70 36.06
N LYS A 152 23.41 -12.95 37.28
CA LYS A 152 22.72 -14.19 37.60
C LYS A 152 21.30 -14.10 37.03
N SER A 153 20.93 -15.04 36.17
CA SER A 153 19.54 -15.27 35.77
C SER A 153 19.16 -16.69 36.16
N GLN A 154 17.94 -16.85 36.66
CA GLN A 154 17.34 -18.16 36.91
C GLN A 154 16.21 -18.33 35.90
N ALA A 155 16.19 -19.47 35.23
CA ALA A 155 15.09 -19.91 34.39
C ALA A 155 14.63 -21.26 34.95
N VAL A 156 13.32 -21.50 34.90
CA VAL A 156 12.75 -22.81 35.22
C VAL A 156 12.76 -23.62 33.93
N GLU A 157 13.56 -24.67 33.89
CA GLU A 157 13.55 -25.68 32.82
C GLU A 157 12.59 -26.78 33.26
N ILE A 158 11.63 -27.12 32.40
CA ILE A 158 10.65 -28.18 32.65
C ILE A 158 11.09 -29.37 31.80
N ASP A 159 11.63 -30.40 32.45
CA ASP A 159 12.13 -31.61 31.76
C ASP A 159 10.98 -32.54 31.33
N ASP A 160 9.91 -32.60 32.12
CA ASP A 160 8.73 -33.44 31.88
C ASP A 160 7.47 -32.72 32.38
N GLU A 161 6.61 -32.30 31.44
CA GLU A 161 5.35 -31.61 31.73
C GLU A 161 4.28 -32.56 32.33
N GLU A 162 4.31 -33.86 32.04
CA GLU A 162 3.29 -34.81 32.49
C GLU A 162 3.50 -35.24 33.95
N ALA A 163 4.73 -35.13 34.45
CA ALA A 163 5.07 -35.35 35.85
C ALA A 163 4.72 -34.14 36.75
N LEU A 164 4.36 -32.98 36.18
CA LEU A 164 3.98 -31.81 36.95
C LEU A 164 2.60 -31.99 37.56
N ASP A 165 2.51 -31.71 38.86
CA ASP A 165 1.23 -31.66 39.53
C ASP A 165 0.29 -30.66 38.85
N PRO A 166 -1.03 -30.93 38.81
CA PRO A 166 -2.03 -30.04 38.20
C PRO A 166 -2.03 -28.61 38.75
N GLN A 167 -1.48 -28.38 39.95
CA GLN A 167 -1.32 -27.05 40.56
C GLN A 167 -0.35 -26.13 39.79
N TRP A 168 0.58 -26.69 38.99
CA TRP A 168 1.54 -25.95 38.18
C TRP A 168 1.11 -25.81 36.72
N LEU A 169 0.02 -26.45 36.33
CA LEU A 169 -0.53 -26.46 34.97
C LEU A 169 -1.63 -25.41 34.82
N ALA A 170 -1.50 -24.53 33.83
CA ALA A 170 -2.53 -23.57 33.48
C ALA A 170 -3.48 -24.15 32.42
N VAL A 171 -4.70 -24.54 32.82
CA VAL A 171 -5.72 -25.05 31.89
C VAL A 171 -6.36 -23.88 31.14
N THR A 172 -5.96 -23.68 29.88
CA THR A 172 -6.55 -22.65 29.02
C THR A 172 -7.68 -23.25 28.17
N THR A 173 -8.93 -23.14 28.63
CA THR A 173 -10.10 -23.54 27.82
C THR A 173 -10.53 -22.38 26.94
N THR A 174 -10.22 -22.44 25.64
CA THR A 174 -10.65 -21.41 24.68
C THR A 174 -11.89 -21.88 23.91
N SER A 175 -13.05 -21.33 24.24
CA SER A 175 -14.26 -21.49 23.43
C SER A 175 -14.32 -20.40 22.36
N LYS A 176 -14.31 -20.79 21.09
CA LYS A 176 -14.49 -19.88 19.94
C LYS A 176 -15.78 -20.21 19.21
N PRO A 177 -16.57 -19.22 18.76
CA PRO A 177 -17.73 -19.47 17.92
C PRO A 177 -17.30 -20.14 16.62
N ASP A 178 -17.88 -21.29 16.30
CA ASP A 178 -17.70 -21.94 15.01
C ASP A 178 -18.53 -21.20 13.96
N LYS A 179 -17.92 -20.18 13.34
CA LYS A 179 -18.56 -19.37 12.30
C LYS A 179 -18.98 -20.19 11.08
N ALA A 180 -18.34 -21.33 10.81
CA ALA A 180 -18.70 -22.18 9.68
C ALA A 180 -20.00 -22.93 9.99
N ALA A 181 -20.07 -23.61 11.14
CA ALA A 181 -21.30 -24.29 11.58
C ALA A 181 -22.48 -23.31 11.75
N ILE A 182 -22.24 -22.13 12.33
CA ILE A 182 -23.25 -21.08 12.48
C ILE A 182 -23.74 -20.61 11.10
N LYS A 183 -22.84 -20.39 10.14
CA LYS A 183 -23.19 -19.97 8.78
C LYS A 183 -24.04 -21.02 8.06
N GLU A 184 -23.71 -22.31 8.18
CA GLU A 184 -24.48 -23.38 7.57
C GLU A 184 -25.87 -23.53 8.20
N ALA A 185 -25.97 -23.43 9.52
CA ALA A 185 -27.26 -23.45 10.22
C ALA A 185 -28.16 -22.25 9.85
N LEU A 186 -27.59 -21.04 9.76
CA LEU A 186 -28.33 -19.84 9.31
C LEU A 186 -28.80 -19.97 7.86
N LYS A 187 -27.98 -20.54 6.96
CA LYS A 187 -28.40 -20.81 5.57
C LYS A 187 -29.51 -21.87 5.48
N ALA A 188 -29.50 -22.86 6.38
CA ALA A 188 -30.54 -23.88 6.48
C ALA A 188 -31.85 -23.37 7.10
N GLY A 189 -31.95 -22.07 7.39
CA GLY A 189 -33.16 -21.44 7.95
C GLY A 189 -33.31 -21.58 9.47
N ARG A 190 -32.29 -22.08 10.19
CA ARG A 190 -32.32 -22.11 11.66
C ARG A 190 -32.04 -20.71 12.21
N HIS A 191 -32.84 -20.27 13.18
CA HIS A 191 -32.57 -19.06 13.94
C HIS A 191 -31.50 -19.34 15.00
N ILE A 192 -30.46 -18.51 15.04
CA ILE A 192 -29.42 -18.55 16.07
C ILE A 192 -29.39 -17.17 16.72
N GLU A 193 -29.73 -17.10 17.99
CA GLU A 193 -29.70 -15.85 18.74
C GLU A 193 -28.27 -15.29 18.77
N GLY A 194 -28.12 -14.01 18.42
CA GLY A 194 -26.80 -13.36 18.32
C GLY A 194 -26.05 -13.58 16.99
N ALA A 195 -26.61 -14.30 16.01
CA ALA A 195 -26.00 -14.46 14.69
C ALA A 195 -26.99 -14.19 13.54
N HIS A 196 -26.55 -13.45 12.53
CA HIS A 196 -27.34 -13.19 11.32
C HIS A 196 -26.44 -13.17 10.08
N LEU A 197 -26.99 -13.58 8.94
CA LEU A 197 -26.24 -13.61 7.69
C LEU A 197 -26.30 -12.23 7.01
N LEU A 198 -25.17 -11.52 6.97
CA LEU A 198 -25.04 -10.27 6.22
C LEU A 198 -24.51 -10.55 4.81
N SER A 199 -25.30 -10.22 3.79
CA SER A 199 -24.85 -10.22 2.40
C SER A 199 -24.23 -8.88 2.05
N ARG A 200 -22.96 -8.88 1.63
CA ARG A 200 -22.22 -7.69 1.20
C ARG A 200 -21.54 -7.96 -0.14
N ARG A 201 -21.45 -6.94 -0.98
CA ARG A 201 -20.62 -6.97 -2.20
C ARG A 201 -19.22 -6.45 -1.87
N SER A 202 -18.19 -7.12 -2.38
CA SER A 202 -16.81 -6.66 -2.30
C SER A 202 -16.36 -6.13 -3.66
N TRP A 203 -15.80 -4.93 -3.68
CA TRP A 203 -15.26 -4.28 -4.87
C TRP A 203 -13.73 -4.32 -4.82
N ARG A 204 -13.08 -4.41 -5.99
CA ARG A 204 -11.62 -4.35 -6.14
C ARG A 204 -11.28 -3.29 -7.18
N ILE A 205 -10.21 -2.55 -6.90
CA ILE A 205 -9.57 -1.60 -7.82
C ILE A 205 -8.34 -2.32 -8.37
N HIS A 206 -8.15 -2.31 -9.69
CA HIS A 206 -7.19 -3.11 -10.43
C HIS A 206 -6.13 -2.26 -11.08
#